data_AF-A0A7S3GSC9-F1
#
_entry.id   AF-A0A7S3GSC9-F1
#
_cell.length_a   1.000
_cell.length_b   1.000
_cell.length_c   1.000
_cell.angle_alpha   90.00
_cell.angle_beta   90.00
_cell.angle_gamma   90.00
#
_symmetry.space_group_name_H-M   'P 1'
#
loop_
_entity.id
_entity.type
_entity.pdbx_description
1 polymer ?
#
loop_
_entity_poly.entity_id
_entity_poly.type
_entity_poly.pdbx_seq_one_letter_code
_entity_poly.pdbx_strand_id
1 'polypeptide(L)'
;EHSFSLSPFALVRNCKFQATTSEGIDLSDFKCFKVSLFTQGACFYFGVRATKAEEREAEEERSRWVIDISRAMRLVTQSLFPPFSIACEPIDTVALTQRRLLAGYLLHHDDMTIASVLFCELHPQGR
;
A
#
# COMPACT_ATOMS: atom_id res chain seq x y z
N GLU A 1 7.56 21.91 10.66
CA GLU A 1 6.62 21.46 9.61
C GLU A 1 7.30 20.31 8.86
N HIS A 2 6.66 19.14 8.77
CA HIS A 2 7.23 17.97 8.08
C HIS A 2 6.38 17.65 6.85
N SER A 3 7.02 17.43 5.71
CA SER A 3 6.36 17.01 4.47
C SER A 3 6.92 15.66 4.05
N PHE A 4 6.05 14.79 3.56
CA PHE A 4 6.40 13.44 3.14
C PHE A 4 5.77 13.16 1.78
N SER A 5 6.56 12.62 0.86
CA SER A 5 6.07 12.13 -0.42
C SER A 5 5.68 10.67 -0.30
N LEU A 6 4.41 10.39 -0.56
CA LEU A 6 3.87 9.04 -0.49
C LEU A 6 3.93 8.37 -1.87
N SER A 7 4.51 7.18 -1.91
CA SER A 7 4.44 6.32 -3.10
C SER A 7 3.00 5.83 -3.31
N PRO A 8 2.53 5.69 -4.56
CA PRO A 8 1.25 5.04 -4.87
C PRO A 8 1.20 3.55 -4.49
N PHE A 9 2.33 2.99 -4.05
CA PHE A 9 2.46 1.61 -3.57
C PHE A 9 2.68 1.53 -2.05
N ALA A 10 2.59 2.68 -1.39
CA ALA A 10 2.65 2.74 0.06
C ALA A 10 1.41 2.09 0.68
N LEU A 11 1.54 1.67 1.94
CA LEU A 11 0.49 0.95 2.63
C LEU A 11 0.19 1.56 3.98
N VAL A 12 -1.08 1.91 4.17
CA VAL A 12 -1.60 2.47 5.42
C VAL A 12 -2.32 1.39 6.21
N ARG A 13 -2.00 1.26 7.50
CA ARG A 13 -2.66 0.30 8.39
C ARG A 13 -2.82 0.85 9.79
N ASN A 14 -3.91 0.47 10.45
CA ASN A 14 -4.08 0.69 11.87
C ASN A 14 -3.00 -0.07 12.66
N CYS A 15 -2.55 0.52 13.75
CA CYS A 15 -1.67 -0.16 14.70
C CYS A 15 -1.98 0.30 16.13
N LYS A 16 -1.61 -0.51 17.11
CA LYS A 16 -1.72 -0.17 18.53
C LYS A 16 -0.36 -0.35 19.18
N PHE A 17 -0.04 0.54 20.10
CA PHE A 17 1.16 0.47 20.91
C PHE A 17 0.76 0.35 22.37
N GLN A 18 1.50 -0.48 23.10
CA GLN A 18 1.44 -0.58 24.56
C GLN A 18 2.85 -0.35 25.06
N ALA A 19 3.33 0.88 24.92
CA ALA A 19 4.68 1.25 25.26
C ALA A 19 4.75 2.71 25.67
N THR A 20 5.65 3.01 26.60
CA THR A 20 5.98 4.36 27.00
C THR A 20 7.30 4.75 26.35
N THR A 21 7.35 5.92 25.74
CA THR A 21 8.59 6.46 25.17
C THR A 21 9.62 6.80 26.25
N SER A 22 10.88 6.99 25.86
CA SER A 22 11.95 7.46 26.76
C SER A 22 11.66 8.82 27.42
N GLU A 23 10.75 9.61 26.84
CA GLU A 23 10.30 10.91 27.35
C GLU A 23 9.06 10.80 28.26
N GLY A 24 8.63 9.57 28.59
CA GLY A 24 7.49 9.33 29.48
C GLY A 24 6.11 9.43 28.83
N ILE A 25 6.04 9.55 27.49
CA ILE A 25 4.76 9.58 26.75
C ILE A 25 4.22 8.16 26.63
N ASP A 26 3.03 7.90 27.17
CA ASP A 26 2.32 6.62 26.96
C ASP A 26 1.66 6.60 25.58
N LEU A 27 2.12 5.70 24.72
CA LEU A 27 1.57 5.53 23.37
C LEU A 27 0.19 4.87 23.39
N SER A 28 -0.26 4.33 24.53
CA SER A 28 -1.62 3.82 24.70
C SER A 28 -2.68 4.94 24.64
N ASP A 29 -2.28 6.18 24.93
CA ASP A 29 -3.09 7.40 24.80
C ASP A 29 -3.25 7.87 23.34
N PHE A 30 -2.80 7.08 22.35
CA PHE A 30 -2.86 7.46 20.94
C PHE A 30 -3.55 6.40 20.09
N LYS A 31 -4.49 6.85 19.25
CA LYS A 31 -5.04 6.04 18.16
C LYS A 31 -4.09 6.12 16.99
N CYS A 32 -3.31 5.05 16.79
CA CYS A 32 -2.19 5.07 15.86
C CYS A 32 -2.51 4.39 14.51
N PHE A 33 -1.84 4.88 13.48
CA PHE A 33 -1.73 4.19 12.20
C PHE A 33 -0.32 4.33 11.66
N LYS A 34 0.07 3.43 10.76
CA LYS A 34 1.38 3.42 10.11
C LYS A 34 1.25 3.54 8.61
N VAL A 35 2.23 4.20 8.00
CA VAL A 35 2.42 4.30 6.56
C VAL A 35 3.75 3.65 6.20
N SER A 36 3.70 2.60 5.38
CA SER A 36 4.89 1.82 4.97
C SER A 36 5.27 2.19 3.54
N LEU A 37 6.52 2.60 3.32
CA LEU A 37 7.11 2.90 2.01
C LEU A 37 8.10 1.79 1.67
N PHE A 38 7.60 0.71 1.04
CA PHE A 38 8.38 -0.50 0.79
C PHE A 38 9.65 -0.25 -0.03
N THR A 39 9.55 0.62 -1.03
CA THR A 39 10.66 0.98 -1.93
C THR A 39 11.82 1.67 -1.20
N GLN A 40 11.52 2.34 -0.08
CA GLN A 40 12.48 3.09 0.73
C GLN A 40 12.86 2.36 2.03
N GLY A 41 12.26 1.18 2.29
CA GLY A 41 12.43 0.48 3.57
C GLY A 41 11.97 1.29 4.79
N ALA A 42 11.14 2.31 4.60
CA ALA A 42 10.76 3.27 5.63
C ALA A 42 9.35 3.02 6.16
N CYS A 43 9.13 3.31 7.44
CA CYS A 43 7.81 3.25 8.06
C CYS A 43 7.61 4.44 8.99
N PHE A 44 6.50 5.16 8.78
CA PHE A 44 6.12 6.31 9.58
C PHE A 44 4.90 5.96 10.43
N TYR A 45 4.89 6.47 11.65
CA TYR A 45 3.81 6.27 12.61
C TYR A 45 3.18 7.61 12.92
N PHE A 46 1.85 7.62 12.89
CA PHE A 46 1.03 8.78 13.17
C PHE A 46 0.02 8.40 14.24
N GLY A 47 -0.36 9.36 15.08
CA GLY A 47 -1.29 9.13 16.17
C GLY A 47 -2.20 10.33 16.40
N VAL A 48 -3.47 10.05 16.61
CA VAL A 48 -4.42 11.01 17.17
C VAL A 48 -4.43 10.81 18.68
N ARG A 49 -4.12 11.86 19.44
CA ARG A 49 -4.15 11.79 20.91
C ARG A 49 -5.58 11.57 21.38
N ALA A 50 -5.77 10.65 22.30
CA ALA A 50 -7.06 10.28 22.85
C ALA A 50 -7.01 10.37 24.37
N THR A 51 -7.75 11.31 24.96
CA THR A 51 -8.08 11.21 26.38
C THR A 51 -9.17 10.14 26.57
N LYS A 52 -9.35 9.61 27.78
CA LYS A 52 -10.39 8.60 28.06
C LYS A 52 -11.81 9.05 27.67
N ALA A 53 -12.10 10.35 27.70
CA ALA A 53 -13.41 10.90 27.34
C ALA A 53 -13.63 11.01 25.82
N GLU A 54 -12.55 11.12 25.05
CA GLU A 54 -12.55 11.42 23.61
C GLU A 54 -12.14 10.22 22.76
N GLU A 55 -12.05 9.03 23.36
CA GLU A 55 -11.51 7.83 22.71
C GLU A 55 -12.22 7.49 21.39
N ARG A 56 -13.55 7.66 21.37
CA ARG A 56 -14.37 7.42 20.18
C ARG A 56 -14.06 8.42 19.06
N GLU A 57 -13.93 9.69 19.40
CA GLU A 57 -13.65 10.75 18.43
C GLU A 57 -12.26 10.57 17.81
N ALA A 58 -11.25 10.27 18.65
CA ALA A 58 -9.90 9.98 18.17
C ALA A 58 -9.85 8.73 17.26
N GLU A 59 -10.66 7.71 17.55
CA GLU A 59 -10.76 6.51 16.70
C GLU A 59 -11.43 6.81 15.36
N GLU A 60 -12.47 7.64 15.36
CA GLU A 60 -13.15 8.12 14.15
C GLU A 60 -12.21 8.98 13.29
N GLU A 61 -11.45 9.89 13.92
CA GLU A 61 -10.46 10.72 13.22
C GLU A 61 -9.33 9.86 12.63
N ARG A 62 -8.74 8.96 13.43
CA ARG A 62 -7.73 8.00 12.93
C ARG A 62 -8.28 7.17 11.76
N SER A 63 -9.55 6.73 11.84
CA SER A 63 -10.19 5.98 10.75
C SER A 63 -10.30 6.81 9.48
N ARG A 64 -10.68 8.09 9.62
CA ARG A 64 -10.79 9.03 8.50
C ARG A 64 -9.44 9.24 7.82
N TRP A 65 -8.37 9.46 8.59
CA TRP A 65 -7.01 9.54 8.07
C TRP A 65 -6.62 8.30 7.25
N VAL A 66 -6.88 7.10 7.78
CA VAL A 66 -6.53 5.85 7.07
C VAL A 66 -7.34 5.71 5.78
N ILE A 67 -8.64 6.02 5.80
CA ILE A 67 -9.51 5.95 4.62
C ILE A 67 -9.06 6.95 3.55
N ASP A 68 -8.82 8.20 3.94
CA ASP A 68 -8.52 9.28 3.00
C ASP A 68 -7.15 9.08 2.36
N ILE A 69 -6.13 8.71 3.14
CA ILE A 69 -4.80 8.41 2.59
C ILE A 69 -4.89 7.18 1.66
N SER A 70 -5.58 6.11 2.06
CA SER A 70 -5.74 4.92 1.23
C SER A 70 -6.46 5.22 -0.09
N ARG A 71 -7.49 6.08 -0.04
CA ARG A 71 -8.24 6.52 -1.22
C ARG A 71 -7.35 7.35 -2.15
N ALA A 72 -6.61 8.32 -1.61
CA ALA A 72 -5.69 9.15 -2.38
C ALA A 72 -4.62 8.29 -3.07
N MET A 73 -3.98 7.38 -2.33
CA MET A 73 -3.01 6.43 -2.88
C MET A 73 -3.63 5.62 -4.01
N ARG A 74 -4.80 5.00 -3.78
CA ARG A 74 -5.49 4.19 -4.78
C ARG A 74 -5.80 4.95 -6.07
N LEU A 75 -6.23 6.21 -5.97
CA LEU A 75 -6.52 7.03 -7.15
C LEU A 75 -5.25 7.27 -7.97
N VAL A 76 -4.13 7.58 -7.30
CA VAL A 76 -2.84 7.73 -7.99
C VAL A 76 -2.40 6.40 -8.59
N THR A 77 -2.47 5.29 -7.84
CA THR A 77 -2.18 3.94 -8.37
C THR A 77 -2.99 3.69 -9.64
N GLN A 78 -4.31 3.85 -9.59
CA GLN A 78 -5.20 3.61 -10.74
C GLN A 78 -4.92 4.53 -11.93
N SER A 79 -4.44 5.75 -11.70
CA SER A 79 -4.05 6.65 -12.79
C SER A 79 -2.75 6.23 -13.51
N LEU A 80 -1.90 5.45 -12.84
CA LEU A 80 -0.61 5.00 -13.38
C LEU A 80 -0.72 3.70 -14.19
N PHE A 81 -1.79 2.92 -14.00
CA PHE A 81 -2.01 1.70 -14.78
C PHE A 81 -3.09 1.94 -15.82
N PRO A 82 -2.85 1.52 -17.08
CA PRO A 82 -3.95 1.43 -18.03
C PRO A 82 -5.03 0.49 -17.49
N PRO A 83 -6.32 0.71 -17.81
CA PRO A 83 -7.34 -0.28 -17.54
C PRO A 83 -6.89 -1.63 -18.11
N PHE A 84 -6.74 -2.63 -17.26
CA PHE A 84 -6.36 -3.96 -17.69
C PHE A 84 -7.13 -5.02 -16.91
N SER A 85 -7.42 -6.12 -17.59
CA SER A 85 -7.92 -7.34 -16.97
C SER A 85 -6.82 -8.39 -17.03
N ILE A 86 -6.70 -9.18 -15.98
CA ILE A 86 -5.94 -10.42 -16.03
C ILE A 86 -6.53 -11.26 -17.17
N ALA A 87 -5.66 -11.81 -18.02
CA ALA A 87 -6.05 -12.64 -19.17
C ALA A 87 -5.59 -14.08 -18.94
N CYS A 88 -6.54 -15.00 -18.85
CA CYS A 88 -6.26 -16.43 -18.77
C CYS A 88 -6.49 -17.14 -20.11
N GLU A 89 -7.37 -16.59 -20.95
CA GLU A 89 -7.66 -17.15 -22.25
C GLU A 89 -6.48 -16.96 -23.21
N PRO A 90 -6.13 -17.98 -24.01
CA PRO A 90 -5.14 -17.84 -25.06
C PRO A 90 -5.64 -16.92 -26.17
N ILE A 91 -4.71 -16.37 -26.93
CA ILE A 91 -4.99 -15.60 -28.15
C ILE A 91 -4.78 -16.56 -29.31
N ASP A 92 -5.85 -16.86 -30.05
CA ASP A 92 -5.85 -17.88 -31.12
C ASP A 92 -4.76 -17.64 -32.17
N THR A 93 -4.46 -16.38 -32.47
CA THR A 93 -3.46 -15.98 -33.46
C THR A 93 -2.02 -16.01 -32.93
N VAL A 94 -1.81 -16.27 -31.64
CA VAL A 94 -0.50 -16.25 -30.97
C VAL A 94 -0.24 -17.57 -30.24
N ALA A 95 0.42 -18.51 -30.93
CA ALA A 95 0.69 -19.86 -30.44
C ALA A 95 1.35 -19.91 -29.05
N LEU A 96 2.20 -18.93 -28.72
CA LEU A 96 2.88 -18.84 -27.43
C LEU A 96 1.92 -18.75 -26.24
N THR A 97 0.74 -18.18 -26.45
CA THR A 97 -0.27 -17.98 -25.39
C THR A 97 -1.09 -19.23 -25.10
N GLN A 98 -1.02 -20.28 -25.93
CA GLN A 98 -1.81 -21.51 -25.77
C GLN A 98 -1.48 -22.30 -24.50
N ARG A 99 -0.30 -22.08 -23.94
CA ARG A 99 0.13 -22.69 -22.67
C ARG A 99 0.07 -21.72 -21.50
N ARG A 100 -0.37 -20.49 -21.71
CA ARG A 100 -0.42 -19.45 -20.69
C ARG A 100 -1.49 -19.80 -19.66
N LEU A 101 -1.14 -19.72 -18.39
CA LEU A 101 -2.09 -19.86 -17.28
C LEU A 101 -2.71 -18.51 -16.93
N LEU A 102 -1.90 -17.45 -17.00
CA LEU A 102 -2.27 -16.11 -16.58
C LEU A 102 -1.37 -15.07 -17.26
N ALA A 103 -1.93 -13.95 -17.67
CA ALA A 103 -1.23 -12.80 -18.20
C ALA A 103 -1.73 -11.53 -17.50
N GLY A 104 -0.83 -10.58 -17.27
CA GLY A 104 -1.23 -9.29 -16.74
C GLY A 104 -0.04 -8.38 -16.49
N TYR A 105 -0.34 -7.16 -16.06
CA TYR A 105 0.70 -6.23 -15.65
C TYR A 105 1.12 -6.51 -14.21
N LEU A 106 2.42 -6.63 -14.00
CA LEU A 106 3.06 -6.69 -12.70
C LEU A 106 3.80 -5.38 -12.43
N LEU A 107 3.76 -4.94 -11.18
CA LEU A 107 4.63 -3.87 -10.73
C LEU A 107 6.00 -4.46 -10.37
N HIS A 108 7.02 -4.02 -11.08
CA HIS A 108 8.41 -4.34 -10.82
C HIS A 108 9.08 -3.15 -10.12
N HIS A 109 9.85 -3.43 -9.08
CA HIS A 109 10.67 -2.45 -8.39
C HIS A 109 12.11 -2.64 -8.85
N ASP A 110 12.63 -1.71 -9.64
CA ASP A 110 13.92 -1.84 -10.31
C ASP A 110 15.09 -1.39 -9.40
N ASP A 111 14.96 -0.23 -8.77
CA ASP A 111 15.92 0.34 -7.81
C ASP A 111 15.21 1.07 -6.65
N MET A 112 15.91 1.85 -5.81
CA MET A 112 15.32 2.55 -4.65
C MET A 112 14.23 3.60 -4.99
N THR A 113 14.12 4.02 -6.25
CA THR A 113 13.27 5.15 -6.67
C THR A 113 12.37 4.88 -7.85
N ILE A 114 12.65 3.84 -8.64
CA ILE A 114 11.95 3.53 -9.88
C ILE A 114 11.11 2.27 -9.72
N ALA A 115 9.82 2.40 -10.05
CA ALA A 115 8.92 1.28 -10.25
C ALA A 115 8.45 1.25 -11.70
N SER A 116 8.46 0.07 -12.31
CA SER A 116 8.08 -0.16 -13.71
C SER A 116 6.86 -1.07 -13.78
N VAL A 117 6.02 -0.87 -14.79
CA VAL A 117 4.86 -1.71 -15.06
C VAL A 117 5.21 -2.65 -16.22
N LEU A 118 5.32 -3.95 -15.94
CA LEU A 118 5.73 -4.96 -16.90
C LEU A 118 4.56 -5.86 -17.26
N PHE A 119 4.34 -6.13 -18.54
CA PHE A 119 3.41 -7.18 -18.93
C PHE A 119 4.11 -8.55 -18.81
N CYS A 120 3.55 -9.43 -17.99
CA CYS A 120 4.12 -10.73 -17.70
C CYS A 120 3.12 -11.85 -17.99
N GLU A 121 3.64 -13.00 -18.41
CA GLU A 121 2.87 -14.21 -18.63
C GLU A 121 3.38 -15.34 -17.73
N LEU A 122 2.46 -15.99 -17.01
CA LEU A 122 2.72 -17.20 -16.25
C LEU A 122 2.44 -18.41 -17.14
N HIS A 123 3.46 -19.25 -17.29
CA HIS A 123 3.42 -20.51 -18.03
C HIS A 123 3.66 -21.68 -17.06
N PRO A 124 3.10 -22.87 -17.31
CA PRO A 124 3.40 -24.05 -16.52
C PRO A 124 4.89 -24.38 -16.65
N GLN A 125 5.52 -24.82 -15.56
CA GLN A 125 6.91 -25.28 -15.60
C GLN A 125 7.05 -26.39 -16.64
N GLY A 126 7.96 -26.17 -17.61
CA GLY A 126 8.25 -27.15 -18.64
C GLY A 126 8.82 -28.43 -18.02
N ARG A 127 8.31 -29.57 -18.48
CA ARG A 127 9.17 -30.75 -18.67
C ARG A 127 9.82 -30.62 -20.03
#